data_AF-A0A949IA11-F1
#
_entry.id   AF-A0A949IA11-F1
#
_cell.length_a   1.000
_cell.length_b   1.000
_cell.length_c   1.000
_cell.angle_alpha   90.00
_cell.angle_beta   90.00
_cell.angle_gamma   90.00
#
_symmetry.space_group_name_H-M   'P 1'
#
loop_
_entity.id
_entity.type
_entity.pdbx_description
1 polymer ?
#
loop_
_entity_poly.entity_id
_entity_poly.type
_entity_poly.pdbx_seq_one_letter_code
_entity_poly.pdbx_strand_id
1 'polypeptide(L)'
;MLKMEVALKTSQTFWRNPAGIHSKNGKRLHRDRITFILSNPFYYGHFRYGGEIHEGKHQPVVSKKIFDKAQEVLKQRGRPHHKQKNEPQAFCSLLSCASCGMMITGEYKIKKQKNGNVHKYVYYHCTKKSKLKCPEPCIRQEELDRQLSSLIQKFSLRQDWAEEMRGMLEKEKSESAQSTIAFVQEAGERIRAIQTKLQRLLDGYLEQDIEREIYRTEKAKLLSEKKSLEEQMARIEQKRTGWLEPIDLLPYRLF
;
A
#
# COMPACT_ATOMS: atom_id res chain seq x y z
N MET A 1 4.20 -10.57 -31.51
CA MET A 1 3.33 -9.37 -31.40
C MET A 1 2.29 -9.27 -32.51
N LEU A 2 2.59 -9.54 -33.79
CA LEU A 2 1.61 -9.41 -34.89
C LEU A 2 0.37 -10.33 -34.80
N LYS A 3 0.45 -11.52 -34.19
CA LYS A 3 -0.72 -12.43 -34.08
C LYS A 3 -1.81 -11.93 -33.12
N MET A 4 -1.49 -11.03 -32.18
CA MET A 4 -2.47 -10.45 -31.26
C MET A 4 -3.19 -9.21 -31.82
N GLU A 5 -2.58 -8.48 -32.75
CA GLU A 5 -3.22 -7.31 -33.39
C GLU A 5 -4.32 -7.72 -34.39
N VAL A 6 -4.19 -8.87 -35.04
CA VAL A 6 -5.20 -9.38 -35.98
C VAL A 6 -6.49 -9.81 -35.27
N ALA A 7 -6.41 -10.28 -34.02
CA ALA A 7 -7.57 -10.60 -33.19
C ALA A 7 -8.29 -9.36 -32.62
N LEU A 8 -7.56 -8.24 -32.45
CA LEU A 8 -8.13 -6.98 -31.98
C LEU A 8 -8.97 -6.29 -33.06
N LYS A 9 -8.55 -6.36 -34.33
CA LYS A 9 -9.31 -5.80 -35.47
C LYS A 9 -10.61 -6.58 -35.76
N THR A 10 -10.66 -7.89 -35.53
CA THR A 10 -11.84 -8.74 -35.81
C THR A 10 -12.95 -8.64 -34.76
N SER A 11 -12.65 -8.30 -33.50
CA SER A 11 -13.71 -8.10 -32.50
C SER A 11 -14.40 -6.74 -32.63
N GLN A 12 -13.67 -5.69 -33.01
CA GLN A 12 -14.24 -4.34 -33.16
C GLN A 12 -15.12 -4.20 -34.40
N THR A 13 -14.90 -5.04 -35.42
CA THR A 13 -15.74 -5.13 -36.63
C THR A 13 -17.03 -5.92 -36.40
N PHE A 14 -17.03 -6.96 -35.55
CA PHE A 14 -18.25 -7.72 -35.20
C PHE A 14 -19.31 -6.84 -34.51
N TRP A 15 -18.89 -5.96 -33.60
CA TRP A 15 -19.78 -5.01 -32.91
C TRP A 15 -20.12 -3.75 -33.73
N ARG A 16 -19.45 -3.53 -34.87
CA ARG A 16 -19.71 -2.41 -35.81
C ARG A 16 -20.63 -2.79 -36.97
N ASN A 17 -20.96 -4.07 -37.14
CA ASN A 17 -21.77 -4.57 -38.25
C ASN A 17 -23.28 -4.26 -38.04
N PRO A 18 -24.08 -4.00 -39.10
CA PRO A 18 -25.52 -3.76 -38.99
C PRO A 18 -26.32 -4.93 -38.41
N ALA A 19 -25.76 -6.14 -38.44
CA ALA A 19 -26.31 -7.35 -37.80
C ALA A 19 -25.91 -7.50 -36.31
N GLY A 20 -25.33 -6.45 -35.70
CA GLY A 20 -24.83 -6.47 -34.32
C GLY A 20 -25.92 -6.43 -33.24
N ILE A 21 -25.51 -6.54 -31.98
CA ILE A 21 -26.42 -6.50 -30.82
C ILE A 21 -26.85 -5.05 -30.53
N HIS A 22 -28.15 -4.79 -30.66
CA HIS A 22 -28.77 -3.50 -30.39
C HIS A 22 -29.53 -3.52 -29.04
N SER A 23 -29.69 -2.35 -28.43
CA SER A 23 -30.61 -2.18 -27.30
C SER A 23 -32.06 -2.26 -27.78
N LYS A 24 -33.01 -2.38 -26.82
CA LYS A 24 -34.46 -2.39 -27.11
C LYS A 24 -34.93 -1.20 -27.97
N ASN A 25 -34.23 -0.06 -27.89
CA ASN A 25 -34.55 1.16 -28.63
C ASN A 25 -33.77 1.28 -29.95
N GLY A 26 -33.20 0.18 -30.47
CA GLY A 26 -32.41 0.15 -31.71
C GLY A 26 -31.02 0.82 -31.63
N LYS A 27 -30.69 1.45 -30.50
CA LYS A 27 -29.39 2.09 -30.28
C LYS A 27 -28.31 1.07 -29.94
N ARG A 28 -27.07 1.33 -30.34
CA ARG A 28 -25.89 0.49 -30.02
C ARG A 28 -25.64 0.45 -28.50
N LEU A 29 -25.18 -0.70 -28.01
CA LEU A 29 -24.80 -0.85 -26.59
C LEU A 29 -23.46 -0.15 -26.31
N HIS A 30 -23.42 0.66 -25.24
CA HIS A 30 -22.18 1.27 -24.76
C HIS A 30 -21.22 0.21 -24.21
N ARG A 31 -19.90 0.41 -24.35
CA ARG A 31 -18.88 -0.54 -23.86
C ARG A 31 -19.06 -0.86 -22.38
N ASP A 32 -19.32 0.16 -21.56
CA ASP A 32 -19.53 -0.02 -20.12
C ASP A 32 -20.77 -0.86 -19.81
N ARG A 33 -21.83 -0.73 -20.64
CA ARG A 33 -23.02 -1.55 -20.48
C ARG A 33 -22.75 -3.02 -20.78
N ILE A 34 -21.90 -3.30 -21.77
CA ILE A 34 -21.47 -4.66 -22.11
C ILE A 34 -20.61 -5.23 -20.98
N THR A 35 -19.65 -4.47 -20.47
CA THR A 35 -18.84 -4.88 -19.31
C THR A 35 -19.72 -5.17 -18.09
N PHE A 36 -20.70 -4.33 -17.82
CA PHE A 36 -21.67 -4.52 -16.73
C PHE A 36 -22.45 -5.83 -16.88
N ILE A 37 -22.96 -6.11 -18.09
CA ILE A 37 -23.69 -7.36 -18.38
C ILE A 37 -22.78 -8.56 -18.15
N LEU A 38 -21.56 -8.55 -18.70
CA LEU A 38 -20.65 -9.68 -18.60
C LEU A 38 -20.12 -9.92 -17.18
N SER A 39 -20.09 -8.89 -16.33
CA SER A 39 -19.66 -8.98 -14.92
C SER A 39 -20.79 -9.17 -13.92
N ASN A 40 -22.05 -9.27 -14.36
CA ASN A 40 -23.18 -9.47 -13.47
C ASN A 40 -23.36 -10.96 -13.10
N PRO A 41 -23.30 -11.33 -11.81
CA PRO A 41 -23.53 -12.70 -11.36
C PRO A 41 -24.88 -13.31 -11.76
N PHE A 42 -25.85 -12.45 -12.09
CA PHE A 42 -27.21 -12.85 -12.47
C PHE A 42 -27.21 -13.88 -13.60
N TYR A 43 -26.29 -13.81 -14.55
CA TYR A 43 -26.32 -14.72 -15.70
C TYR A 43 -25.92 -16.17 -15.39
N TYR A 44 -25.25 -16.43 -14.26
CA TYR A 44 -24.90 -17.79 -13.83
C TYR A 44 -25.74 -18.31 -12.65
N GLY A 45 -26.80 -17.58 -12.25
CA GLY A 45 -27.74 -18.05 -11.21
C GLY A 45 -27.57 -17.40 -9.84
N HIS A 46 -26.74 -16.35 -9.70
CA HIS A 46 -26.54 -15.67 -8.41
C HIS A 46 -26.87 -14.18 -8.54
N PHE A 47 -27.25 -13.49 -7.47
CA PHE A 47 -27.52 -12.05 -7.52
C PHE A 47 -26.87 -11.32 -6.35
N ARG A 48 -26.63 -10.02 -6.52
CA ARG A 48 -26.06 -9.16 -5.46
C ARG A 48 -27.16 -8.42 -4.73
N TYR A 49 -27.19 -8.50 -3.41
CA TYR A 49 -28.07 -7.73 -2.55
C TYR A 49 -27.33 -7.38 -1.26
N GLY A 50 -27.45 -6.13 -0.79
CA GLY A 50 -26.75 -5.68 0.43
C GLY A 50 -25.21 -5.76 0.39
N GLY A 51 -24.60 -5.91 -0.79
CA GLY A 51 -23.15 -6.13 -0.93
C GLY A 51 -22.72 -7.61 -0.91
N GLU A 52 -23.64 -8.53 -0.62
CA GLU A 52 -23.41 -9.97 -0.60
C GLU A 52 -23.94 -10.64 -1.88
N ILE A 53 -23.46 -11.86 -2.15
CA ILE A 53 -23.89 -12.68 -3.29
C ILE A 53 -24.79 -13.79 -2.78
N HIS A 54 -26.03 -13.85 -3.27
CA HIS A 54 -27.01 -14.87 -2.92
C HIS A 54 -27.32 -15.76 -4.13
N GLU A 55 -27.73 -17.00 -3.87
CA GLU A 55 -28.21 -17.93 -4.89
C GLU A 55 -29.63 -17.55 -5.34
N GLY A 56 -29.82 -17.40 -6.66
CA GLY A 56 -31.11 -17.07 -7.27
C GLY A 56 -31.88 -18.32 -7.66
N LYS A 57 -33.21 -18.26 -7.58
CA LYS A 57 -34.12 -19.35 -8.01
C LYS A 57 -34.35 -19.42 -9.53
N HIS A 58 -33.74 -18.53 -10.30
CA HIS A 58 -33.96 -18.46 -11.75
C HIS A 58 -33.00 -19.39 -12.51
N GLN A 59 -33.39 -19.82 -13.71
CA GLN A 59 -32.54 -20.65 -14.55
C GLN A 59 -31.29 -19.85 -14.99
N PRO A 60 -30.07 -20.41 -14.84
CA PRO A 60 -28.84 -19.75 -15.30
C PRO A 60 -28.78 -19.73 -16.83
N VAL A 61 -28.37 -18.60 -17.40
CA VAL A 61 -28.23 -18.41 -18.86
C VAL A 61 -26.88 -18.96 -19.35
N VAL A 62 -25.84 -18.85 -18.51
CA VAL A 62 -24.49 -19.35 -18.81
C VAL A 62 -23.97 -20.19 -17.63
N SER A 63 -23.11 -21.15 -17.92
CA SER A 63 -22.42 -21.90 -16.87
C SER A 63 -21.34 -21.03 -16.20
N LYS A 64 -21.09 -21.31 -14.90
CA LYS A 64 -20.06 -20.62 -14.12
C LYS A 64 -18.68 -20.66 -14.81
N LYS A 65 -18.32 -21.79 -15.42
CA LYS A 65 -17.06 -21.98 -16.16
C LYS A 65 -16.90 -20.99 -17.33
N ILE A 66 -17.99 -20.66 -18.02
CA ILE A 66 -17.96 -19.69 -19.12
C ILE A 66 -17.87 -18.26 -18.57
N PHE A 67 -18.59 -17.98 -17.48
CA PHE A 67 -18.54 -16.70 -16.80
C PHE A 67 -17.12 -16.36 -16.30
N ASP A 68 -16.46 -17.31 -15.63
CA ASP A 68 -15.12 -17.11 -15.09
C ASP A 68 -14.09 -16.83 -16.19
N LYS A 69 -14.18 -17.55 -17.33
CA LYS A 69 -13.35 -17.28 -18.51
C LYS A 69 -13.58 -15.88 -19.07
N ALA A 70 -14.82 -15.41 -19.11
CA ALA A 70 -15.14 -14.07 -19.57
C ALA A 70 -14.56 -12.98 -18.63
N GLN A 71 -14.60 -13.19 -17.31
CA GLN A 71 -14.00 -12.28 -16.34
C GLN A 71 -12.48 -12.19 -16.48
N GLU A 72 -11.81 -13.32 -16.74
CA GLU A 72 -10.36 -13.35 -16.96
C GLU A 72 -9.96 -12.52 -18.19
N VAL A 73 -10.68 -12.69 -19.31
CA VAL A 73 -10.45 -11.89 -20.52
C VAL A 73 -10.72 -10.40 -20.28
N LEU A 74 -11.73 -10.04 -19.49
CA LEU A 74 -12.00 -8.65 -19.13
C LEU A 74 -10.88 -8.04 -18.30
N LYS A 75 -10.32 -8.78 -17.32
CA LYS A 75 -9.18 -8.32 -16.52
C LYS A 75 -7.93 -8.09 -17.36
N GLN A 76 -7.62 -9.03 -18.27
CA GLN A 76 -6.47 -8.90 -19.17
C GLN A 76 -6.59 -7.71 -20.14
N ARG A 77 -7.82 -7.41 -20.59
CA ARG A 77 -8.11 -6.28 -21.48
C ARG A 77 -8.25 -4.94 -20.74
N GLY A 78 -8.52 -4.98 -19.44
CA GLY A 78 -8.57 -3.80 -18.59
C GLY A 78 -7.18 -3.17 -18.50
N ARG A 79 -7.06 -1.89 -18.87
CA ARG A 79 -5.79 -1.16 -18.74
C ARG A 79 -5.49 -0.99 -17.24
N PRO A 80 -4.41 -1.57 -16.69
CA PRO A 80 -4.06 -1.34 -15.30
C PRO A 80 -3.79 0.16 -15.11
N HIS A 81 -4.48 0.77 -14.15
CA HIS A 81 -4.23 2.15 -13.75
C HIS A 81 -2.93 2.19 -12.97
N HIS A 82 -1.79 2.25 -13.67
CA HIS A 82 -0.52 2.54 -13.03
C HIS A 82 -0.57 3.98 -12.50
N LYS A 83 -0.77 4.16 -11.18
CA LYS A 83 -0.30 5.38 -10.53
C LYS A 83 1.20 5.45 -10.83
N GLN A 84 1.64 6.49 -11.52
CA GLN A 84 3.08 6.72 -11.68
C GLN A 84 3.69 6.77 -10.28
N LYS A 85 4.63 5.88 -9.99
CA LYS A 85 5.49 5.99 -8.82
C LYS A 85 6.35 7.22 -9.06
N ASN A 86 5.88 8.38 -8.63
CA ASN A 86 6.76 9.53 -8.47
C ASN A 86 7.63 9.18 -7.27
N GLU A 87 8.86 8.72 -7.52
CA GLU A 87 9.86 8.61 -6.45
C GLU A 87 9.99 9.99 -5.80
N PRO A 88 9.78 10.10 -4.47
CA PRO A 88 9.90 11.37 -3.78
C PRO A 88 11.35 11.83 -3.90
N GLN A 89 11.56 12.97 -4.54
CA GLN A 89 12.88 13.60 -4.60
C GLN A 89 13.21 14.24 -3.25
N ALA A 90 14.45 14.09 -2.81
CA ALA A 90 14.90 14.39 -1.44
C ALA A 90 14.56 15.82 -0.95
N PHE A 91 14.62 16.84 -1.82
CA PHE A 91 14.40 18.24 -1.43
C PHE A 91 13.03 18.81 -1.77
N CYS A 92 12.16 18.01 -2.40
CA CYS A 92 10.79 18.44 -2.61
C CYS A 92 10.13 18.69 -1.25
N SER A 93 9.30 19.73 -1.15
CA SER A 93 8.64 20.19 0.10
C SER A 93 9.53 20.78 1.20
N LEU A 94 10.86 20.69 1.10
CA LEU A 94 11.78 21.28 2.08
C LEU A 94 12.27 22.68 1.69
N LEU A 95 12.37 22.95 0.39
CA LEU A 95 12.92 24.19 -0.14
C LEU A 95 11.85 25.04 -0.83
N SER A 96 11.83 26.33 -0.50
CA SER A 96 11.04 27.35 -1.17
C SER A 96 11.96 28.34 -1.89
N CYS A 97 11.49 28.87 -3.01
CA CYS A 97 12.23 29.88 -3.77
C CYS A 97 12.00 31.26 -3.14
N ALA A 98 13.10 31.97 -2.83
CA ALA A 98 13.06 33.28 -2.19
C ALA A 98 12.34 34.36 -3.02
N SER A 99 12.47 34.33 -4.34
CA SER A 99 11.94 35.35 -5.25
C SER A 99 10.46 35.13 -5.60
N CYS A 100 10.02 33.87 -5.75
CA CYS A 100 8.63 33.52 -6.14
C CYS A 100 7.75 33.06 -4.95
N GLY A 101 8.36 32.70 -3.82
CA GLY A 101 7.70 32.09 -2.64
C GLY A 101 7.17 30.67 -2.86
N MET A 102 7.34 30.11 -4.06
CA MET A 102 6.79 28.79 -4.41
C MET A 102 7.78 27.68 -4.10
N MET A 103 7.23 26.48 -3.93
CA MET A 103 8.02 25.27 -3.66
C MET A 103 8.94 24.92 -4.84
N ILE A 104 10.11 24.39 -4.50
CA ILE A 104 11.04 23.81 -5.47
C ILE A 104 10.60 22.38 -5.80
N THR A 105 10.72 22.00 -7.07
CA THR A 105 10.44 20.64 -7.57
C THR A 105 11.61 20.17 -8.41
N GLY A 106 11.91 18.87 -8.40
CA GLY A 106 12.95 18.30 -9.25
C GLY A 106 12.41 17.64 -10.51
N GLU A 107 13.23 17.61 -11.55
CA GLU A 107 12.97 17.03 -12.86
C GLU A 107 14.08 16.04 -13.22
N TYR A 108 13.72 14.84 -13.66
CA TYR A 108 14.66 13.84 -14.16
C TYR A 108 14.92 14.06 -15.65
N LYS A 109 16.18 14.29 -16.03
CA LYS A 109 16.62 14.42 -17.42
C LYS A 109 17.57 13.30 -17.79
N ILE A 110 17.17 12.50 -18.77
CA ILE A 110 18.00 11.44 -19.34
C ILE A 110 18.58 11.93 -20.66
N LYS A 111 19.91 12.08 -20.72
CA LYS A 111 20.64 12.46 -21.93
C LYS A 111 21.30 11.22 -22.53
N LYS A 112 20.96 10.93 -23.78
CA LYS A 112 21.59 9.85 -24.57
C LYS A 112 22.57 10.47 -25.56
N GLN A 113 23.83 10.08 -25.46
CA GLN A 113 24.87 10.51 -26.39
C GLN A 113 24.88 9.60 -27.64
N LYS A 114 25.43 10.10 -28.75
CA LYS A 114 25.50 9.35 -30.03
C LYS A 114 26.36 8.07 -29.94
N ASN A 115 27.28 8.00 -28.97
CA ASN A 115 28.11 6.83 -28.64
C ASN A 115 27.36 5.76 -27.83
N GLY A 116 26.07 5.95 -27.53
CA GLY A 116 25.26 5.01 -26.74
C GLY A 116 25.28 5.25 -25.22
N ASN A 117 26.10 6.17 -24.71
CA ASN A 117 26.13 6.48 -23.28
C ASN A 117 24.87 7.22 -22.82
N VAL A 118 24.32 6.77 -21.68
CA VAL A 118 23.11 7.33 -21.08
C VAL A 118 23.45 7.95 -19.73
N HIS A 119 23.33 9.28 -19.65
CA HIS A 119 23.53 10.02 -18.41
C HIS A 119 22.19 10.45 -17.82
N LYS A 120 22.00 10.25 -16.53
CA LYS A 120 20.82 10.68 -15.78
C LYS A 120 21.21 11.87 -14.91
N TYR A 121 20.41 12.93 -14.96
CA TYR A 121 20.62 14.13 -14.18
C TYR A 121 19.31 14.51 -13.48
N VAL A 122 19.42 15.03 -12.26
CA VAL A 122 18.29 15.58 -11.50
C VAL A 122 18.48 17.09 -11.39
N TYR A 123 17.47 17.85 -11.80
CA TYR A 123 17.50 19.31 -11.75
C TYR A 123 16.37 19.83 -10.87
N TYR A 124 16.68 20.73 -9.94
CA TYR A 124 15.70 21.39 -9.09
C TYR A 124 15.37 22.80 -9.62
N HIS A 125 14.09 23.18 -9.59
CA HIS A 125 13.62 24.49 -10.06
C HIS A 125 12.35 24.97 -9.32
N CYS A 126 12.14 26.30 -9.23
CA CYS A 126 10.84 26.87 -8.76
C CYS A 126 9.75 26.36 -9.72
N THR A 127 8.61 25.95 -9.17
CA THR A 127 7.45 25.52 -9.99
C THR A 127 6.87 26.61 -10.89
N LYS A 128 7.26 27.88 -10.68
CA LYS A 128 6.81 29.08 -11.42
C LYS A 128 5.28 29.20 -11.50
N LYS A 129 4.57 28.65 -10.52
CA LYS A 129 3.10 28.70 -10.41
C LYS A 129 2.56 30.02 -9.85
N SER A 130 3.45 30.90 -9.38
CA SER A 130 3.07 32.24 -8.94
C SER A 130 2.72 33.13 -10.13
N LYS A 131 1.90 34.16 -9.89
CA LYS A 131 1.61 35.20 -10.88
C LYS A 131 2.85 36.05 -11.21
N LEU A 132 3.87 36.00 -10.35
CA LEU A 132 5.16 36.68 -10.54
C LEU A 132 6.08 35.87 -11.47
N LYS A 133 6.75 36.55 -12.42
CA LYS A 133 7.78 35.93 -13.26
C LYS A 133 9.02 35.65 -12.41
N CYS A 134 9.28 34.37 -12.13
CA CYS A 134 10.46 33.94 -11.39
C CYS A 134 11.71 33.91 -12.31
N PRO A 135 12.74 34.74 -12.04
CA PRO A 135 13.98 34.77 -12.82
C PRO A 135 14.94 33.63 -12.48
N GLU A 136 14.69 32.89 -11.41
CA GLU A 136 15.63 31.88 -10.90
C GLU A 136 15.92 30.77 -11.93
N PRO A 137 17.20 30.41 -12.12
CA PRO A 137 17.61 29.32 -12.98
C PRO A 137 17.38 27.95 -12.34
N CYS A 138 17.44 26.90 -13.15
CA CYS A 138 17.42 25.53 -12.64
C CYS A 138 18.82 25.15 -12.14
N ILE A 139 18.90 24.52 -10.97
CA ILE A 139 20.15 24.04 -10.37
C ILE A 139 20.25 22.51 -10.48
N ARG A 140 21.46 21.98 -10.62
CA ARG A 140 21.71 20.53 -10.57
C ARG A 140 21.69 20.04 -9.13
N GLN A 141 21.23 18.80 -8.92
CA GLN A 141 21.21 18.20 -7.58
C GLN A 141 22.59 18.22 -6.92
N GLU A 142 23.66 17.88 -7.63
CA GLU A 142 24.99 17.77 -7.04
C GLU A 142 25.51 19.11 -6.48
N GLU A 143 25.18 20.21 -7.16
CA GLU A 143 25.55 21.56 -6.72
C GLU A 143 24.66 22.03 -5.57
N LEU A 144 23.36 21.72 -5.61
CA LEU A 144 22.44 22.01 -4.52
C LEU A 144 22.85 21.25 -3.24
N ASP A 145 23.23 19.98 -3.37
CA ASP A 145 23.73 19.13 -2.28
C ASP A 145 24.98 19.73 -1.65
N ARG A 146 25.91 20.20 -2.47
CA ARG A 146 27.14 20.85 -2.00
C ARG A 146 26.84 22.12 -1.20
N GLN A 147 25.98 22.99 -1.72
CA GLN A 147 25.61 24.23 -1.04
C GLN A 147 24.89 23.95 0.27
N LEU A 148 23.91 23.04 0.25
CA LEU A 148 23.15 22.66 1.44
C LEU A 148 24.05 22.00 2.50
N SER A 149 24.93 21.09 2.09
CA SER A 149 25.90 20.44 3.00
C SER A 149 26.81 21.47 3.66
N SER A 150 27.29 22.47 2.91
CA SER A 150 28.14 23.53 3.47
C SER A 150 27.43 24.40 4.51
N LEU A 151 26.11 24.60 4.35
CA LEU A 151 25.30 25.34 5.33
C LEU A 151 25.04 24.49 6.58
N ILE A 152 24.67 23.22 6.40
CA ILE A 152 24.40 22.29 7.51
C ILE A 152 25.67 22.03 8.33
N GLN A 153 26.85 21.93 7.70
CA GLN A 153 28.13 21.73 8.39
C GLN A 153 28.44 22.83 9.42
N LYS A 154 27.98 24.06 9.21
CA LYS A 154 28.15 25.15 10.18
C LYS A 154 27.38 24.93 11.48
N PHE A 155 26.29 24.16 11.39
CA PHE A 155 25.48 23.75 12.53
C PHE A 155 25.83 22.33 12.97
N SER A 156 27.02 21.84 12.62
CA SER A 156 27.46 20.51 13.05
C SER A 156 27.45 20.46 14.56
N LEU A 157 26.83 19.39 15.07
CA LEU A 157 26.71 19.18 16.48
C LEU A 157 28.10 18.97 17.06
N ARG A 158 28.40 19.63 18.19
CA ARG A 158 29.68 19.44 18.87
C ARG A 158 29.81 17.98 19.30
N GLN A 159 31.03 17.44 19.17
CA GLN A 159 31.31 16.02 19.35
C GLN A 159 30.93 15.51 20.75
N ASP A 160 31.10 16.33 21.79
CA ASP A 160 30.68 16.07 23.16
C ASP A 160 29.16 15.85 23.29
N TRP A 161 28.35 16.70 22.66
CA TRP A 161 26.89 16.56 22.64
C TRP A 161 26.45 15.35 21.81
N ALA A 162 27.22 15.02 20.76
CA ALA A 162 26.95 13.85 19.94
C ALA A 162 27.17 12.55 20.73
N GLU A 163 28.21 12.51 21.55
CA GLU A 163 28.52 11.39 22.45
C GLU A 163 27.48 11.24 23.56
N GLU A 164 27.07 12.35 24.17
CA GLU A 164 26.02 12.36 25.19
C GLU A 164 24.67 11.87 24.62
N MET A 165 24.25 12.38 23.46
CA MET A 165 23.01 11.92 22.82
C MET A 165 23.07 10.46 22.40
N ARG A 166 24.23 9.94 21.95
CA ARG A 166 24.40 8.51 21.70
C ARG A 166 24.24 7.69 22.98
N GLY A 167 24.82 8.15 24.09
CA GLY A 167 24.66 7.52 25.39
C GLY A 167 23.20 7.50 25.85
N MET A 168 22.47 8.60 25.69
CA MET A 168 21.04 8.68 25.99
C MET A 168 20.21 7.74 25.10
N LEU A 169 20.50 7.69 23.80
CA LEU A 169 19.81 6.80 22.86
C LEU A 169 20.05 5.32 23.18
N GLU A 170 21.29 4.92 23.51
CA GLU A 170 21.57 3.53 23.88
C GLU A 170 20.89 3.16 25.21
N LYS A 171 20.80 4.11 26.15
CA LYS A 171 20.06 3.95 27.40
C LYS A 171 18.56 3.78 27.14
N GLU A 172 17.94 4.67 26.36
CA GLU A 172 16.52 4.57 25.98
C GLU A 172 16.23 3.27 25.21
N LYS A 173 17.15 2.83 24.36
CA LYS A 173 17.05 1.55 23.64
C LYS A 173 17.07 0.37 24.61
N SER A 174 17.96 0.38 25.60
CA SER A 174 18.01 -0.65 26.64
C SER A 174 16.73 -0.66 27.48
N GLU A 175 16.24 0.49 27.91
CA GLU A 175 15.02 0.64 28.71
C GLU A 175 13.74 0.28 27.92
N SER A 176 13.67 0.68 26.66
CA SER A 176 12.59 0.33 25.73
C SER A 176 12.58 -1.17 25.40
N ALA A 177 13.76 -1.78 25.23
CA ALA A 177 13.88 -3.22 25.05
C ALA A 177 13.42 -3.99 26.30
N GLN A 178 13.82 -3.55 27.50
CA GLN A 178 13.43 -4.17 28.77
C GLN A 178 11.92 -4.06 29.02
N SER A 179 11.32 -2.89 28.83
CA SER A 179 9.87 -2.70 28.99
C SER A 179 9.06 -3.50 27.97
N THR A 180 9.55 -3.59 26.73
CA THR A 180 8.94 -4.43 25.69
C THR A 180 9.00 -5.91 26.04
N ILE A 181 10.16 -6.41 26.51
CA ILE A 181 10.33 -7.81 26.92
C ILE A 181 9.40 -8.15 28.08
N ALA A 182 9.31 -7.27 29.10
CA ALA A 182 8.43 -7.46 30.24
C ALA A 182 6.95 -7.54 29.82
N PHE A 183 6.51 -6.65 28.91
CA PHE A 183 5.14 -6.67 28.39
C PHE A 183 4.83 -7.96 27.60
N VAL A 184 5.76 -8.42 26.76
CA VAL A 184 5.61 -9.67 25.99
C VAL A 184 5.54 -10.90 26.92
N GLN A 185 6.34 -10.91 27.99
CA GLN A 185 6.31 -11.97 29.00
C GLN A 185 4.96 -11.99 29.74
N GLU A 186 4.48 -10.85 30.23
CA GLU A 186 3.19 -10.73 30.93
C GLU A 186 2.02 -11.16 30.03
N ALA A 187 1.99 -10.69 28.78
CA ALA A 187 0.97 -11.08 27.81
C ALA A 187 1.01 -12.60 27.52
N GLY A 188 2.20 -13.18 27.42
CA GLY A 188 2.39 -14.62 27.23
C GLY A 188 1.89 -15.46 28.41
N GLU A 189 2.15 -15.03 29.65
CA GLU A 189 1.61 -15.67 30.86
C GLU A 189 0.09 -15.60 30.92
N ARG A 190 -0.49 -14.45 30.54
CA ARG A 190 -1.94 -14.27 30.47
C ARG A 190 -2.58 -15.20 29.45
N ILE A 191 -1.97 -15.37 28.28
CA ILE A 191 -2.43 -16.33 27.25
C ILE A 191 -2.39 -17.76 27.79
N ARG A 192 -1.31 -18.17 28.47
CA ARG A 192 -1.23 -19.51 29.09
C ARG A 192 -2.34 -19.72 30.12
N ALA A 193 -2.60 -18.72 30.97
CA ALA A 193 -3.68 -18.79 31.96
C ALA A 193 -5.06 -18.94 31.29
N ILE A 194 -5.31 -18.23 30.18
CA ILE A 194 -6.53 -18.37 29.39
C ILE A 194 -6.63 -19.77 28.76
N GLN A 195 -5.52 -20.34 28.25
CA GLN A 195 -5.50 -21.70 27.72
C GLN A 195 -5.87 -22.74 28.79
N THR A 196 -5.33 -22.62 30.00
CA THR A 196 -5.70 -23.50 31.12
C THR A 196 -7.19 -23.35 31.49
N LYS A 197 -7.73 -22.12 31.49
CA LYS A 197 -9.18 -21.89 31.71
C LYS A 197 -10.03 -22.53 30.62
N LEU A 198 -9.61 -22.46 29.35
CA LEU A 198 -10.31 -23.10 28.22
C LEU A 198 -10.29 -24.63 28.32
N GLN A 199 -9.20 -25.23 28.80
CA GLN A 199 -9.13 -26.67 29.08
C GLN A 199 -10.11 -27.07 30.18
N ARG A 200 -10.08 -26.38 31.33
CA ARG A 200 -11.02 -26.64 32.44
C ARG A 200 -12.49 -26.47 32.02
N LEU A 201 -12.79 -25.46 31.19
CA LEU A 201 -14.13 -25.22 30.66
C LEU A 201 -14.58 -26.37 29.74
N LEU A 202 -13.65 -26.99 28.99
CA LEU A 202 -13.94 -28.16 28.17
C LEU A 202 -14.20 -29.39 29.02
N ASP A 203 -13.36 -29.64 30.03
CA ASP A 203 -13.50 -30.78 30.94
C ASP A 203 -14.85 -30.75 31.66
N GLY A 204 -15.25 -29.60 32.23
CA GLY A 204 -16.56 -29.45 32.88
C GLY A 204 -17.77 -29.56 31.93
N TYR A 205 -17.60 -29.27 30.63
CA TYR A 205 -18.65 -29.53 29.64
C TYR A 205 -18.77 -31.02 29.30
N LEU A 206 -17.65 -31.75 29.26
CA LEU A 206 -17.62 -33.20 29.03
C LEU A 206 -18.22 -33.98 30.20
N GLU A 207 -18.03 -33.49 31.43
CA GLU A 207 -18.64 -34.02 32.66
C GLU A 207 -20.15 -33.69 32.78
N GLN A 208 -20.70 -32.92 31.83
CA GLN A 208 -22.11 -32.45 31.78
C GLN A 208 -22.50 -31.45 32.89
N ASP A 209 -21.54 -30.88 33.61
CA ASP A 209 -21.78 -29.88 34.65
C ASP A 209 -22.14 -28.49 34.10
N ILE A 210 -21.99 -28.29 32.79
CA ILE A 210 -22.14 -26.98 32.13
C ILE A 210 -23.12 -27.09 30.95
N GLU A 211 -24.15 -26.24 30.96
CA GLU A 211 -25.07 -26.11 29.84
C GLU A 211 -24.37 -25.56 28.58
N ARG A 212 -24.82 -26.03 27.42
CA ARG A 212 -24.25 -25.69 26.10
C ARG A 212 -24.23 -24.19 25.82
N GLU A 213 -25.26 -23.45 26.23
CA GLU A 213 -25.36 -21.99 26.08
C GLU A 213 -24.25 -21.25 26.86
N ILE A 214 -24.02 -21.68 28.11
CA ILE A 214 -23.05 -21.07 29.03
C ILE A 214 -21.63 -21.36 28.53
N TYR A 215 -21.34 -22.61 28.13
CA TYR A 215 -20.07 -23.00 27.53
C TYR A 215 -19.72 -22.15 26.31
N ARG A 216 -20.67 -21.95 25.39
CA ARG A 216 -20.46 -21.14 24.18
C ARG A 216 -20.11 -19.68 24.50
N THR A 217 -20.81 -19.11 25.47
CA THR A 217 -20.64 -17.70 25.86
C THR A 217 -19.29 -17.46 26.50
N GLU A 218 -18.91 -18.29 27.47
CA GLU A 218 -17.62 -18.16 28.18
C GLU A 218 -16.43 -18.51 27.27
N LYS A 219 -16.57 -19.51 26.39
CA LYS A 219 -15.57 -19.82 25.37
C LYS A 219 -15.33 -18.64 24.42
N ALA A 220 -16.39 -17.97 23.98
CA ALA A 220 -16.27 -16.82 23.08
C ALA A 220 -15.52 -15.65 23.74
N LYS A 221 -15.82 -15.37 25.02
CA LYS A 221 -15.10 -14.33 25.81
C LYS A 221 -13.61 -14.63 25.91
N LEU A 222 -13.26 -15.85 26.34
CA LEU A 222 -11.86 -16.27 26.52
C LEU A 222 -11.08 -16.28 25.19
N LEU A 223 -11.70 -16.71 24.09
CA LEU A 223 -11.08 -16.65 22.76
C LEU A 223 -10.88 -15.23 22.27
N SER A 224 -11.82 -14.32 22.55
CA SER A 224 -11.69 -12.90 22.19
C SER A 224 -10.54 -12.24 22.95
N GLU A 225 -10.43 -12.50 24.27
CA GLU A 225 -9.35 -11.94 25.10
C GLU A 225 -7.98 -12.48 24.65
N LYS A 226 -7.89 -13.79 24.40
CA LYS A 226 -6.67 -14.41 23.86
C LYS A 226 -6.23 -13.76 22.54
N LYS A 227 -7.16 -13.61 21.59
CA LYS A 227 -6.86 -13.04 20.28
C LYS A 227 -6.40 -11.58 20.38
N SER A 228 -7.02 -10.79 21.27
CA SER A 228 -6.61 -9.41 21.49
C SER A 228 -5.17 -9.30 22.02
N LEU A 229 -4.78 -10.18 22.95
CA LEU A 229 -3.42 -10.24 23.48
C LEU A 229 -2.40 -10.69 22.42
N GLU A 230 -2.74 -11.68 21.59
CA GLU A 230 -1.89 -12.13 20.47
C GLU A 230 -1.65 -11.01 19.45
N GLU A 231 -2.69 -10.23 19.11
CA GLU A 231 -2.58 -9.08 18.20
C GLU A 231 -1.73 -7.95 18.80
N GLN A 232 -1.82 -7.71 20.11
CA GLN A 232 -0.99 -6.73 20.81
C GLN A 232 0.49 -7.12 20.79
N MET A 233 0.80 -8.40 21.03
CA MET A 233 2.17 -8.92 20.94
C MET A 233 2.74 -8.78 19.53
N ALA A 234 1.99 -9.20 18.49
CA ALA A 234 2.42 -9.11 17.10
C ALA A 234 2.69 -7.65 16.66
N ARG A 235 1.87 -6.70 17.12
CA ARG A 235 2.05 -5.27 16.82
C ARG A 235 3.35 -4.71 17.42
N ILE A 236 3.72 -5.17 18.62
CA ILE A 236 4.93 -4.72 19.32
C ILE A 236 6.18 -5.31 18.67
N GLU A 237 6.14 -6.60 18.30
CA GLU A 237 7.22 -7.23 17.53
C GLU A 237 7.48 -6.52 16.20
N GLN A 238 6.42 -6.10 15.50
CA GLN A 238 6.54 -5.36 14.24
C GLN A 238 7.06 -3.93 14.41
N LYS A 239 6.81 -3.27 15.54
CA LYS A 239 7.38 -1.94 15.85
C LYS A 239 8.87 -2.02 16.19
N ARG A 240 9.30 -3.10 16.85
CA ARG A 240 10.70 -3.33 17.20
C ARG A 240 11.61 -3.38 15.97
N THR A 241 11.12 -3.87 14.84
CA THR A 241 11.89 -3.94 13.58
C THR A 241 11.90 -2.64 12.78
N GLY A 242 10.99 -1.69 13.06
CA GLY A 242 10.83 -0.48 12.25
C GLY A 242 11.44 0.81 12.80
N TRP A 243 11.94 0.82 14.04
CA TRP A 243 12.31 2.07 14.73
C TRP A 243 13.80 2.47 14.62
N LEU A 244 14.68 1.57 14.21
CA LEU A 244 16.14 1.74 14.38
C LEU A 244 16.97 2.00 13.10
N GLU A 245 16.37 1.97 11.91
CA GLU A 245 17.18 2.03 10.68
C GLU A 245 17.78 3.40 10.27
N PRO A 246 17.38 4.59 10.78
CA PRO A 246 18.00 5.84 10.28
C PRO A 246 19.26 6.34 10.99
N ILE A 247 19.60 5.91 12.22
CA ILE A 247 20.70 6.53 13.00
C ILE A 247 22.06 5.93 12.70
N ASP A 248 22.15 4.61 12.56
CA ASP A 248 23.43 3.92 12.27
C ASP A 248 23.90 4.12 10.82
N LEU A 249 22.99 4.55 9.93
CA LEU A 249 23.27 4.82 8.53
C LEU A 249 23.74 6.26 8.26
N LEU A 250 23.85 7.13 9.28
CA LEU A 250 24.55 8.40 9.10
C LEU A 250 26.04 8.09 8.96
N PRO A 251 26.63 8.17 7.75
CA PRO A 251 28.04 7.96 7.61
C PRO A 251 28.71 9.18 8.24
N TYR A 252 29.22 9.04 9.46
CA TYR A 252 30.28 9.90 9.99
C TYR A 252 31.60 9.62 9.24
N ARG A 253 31.53 9.61 7.91
CA ARG A 253 32.65 9.52 6.96
C ARG A 253 32.68 10.72 6.00
N LEU A 254 32.05 11.82 6.41
CA LEU A 254 32.31 13.15 5.87
C LEU A 254 32.84 14.04 7.00
N PHE A 255 34.02 13.67 7.49
CA PHE A 255 34.95 14.57 8.16
C PHE A 255 36.24 14.56 7.36
#